data_AF-A0A2W6XKK8-F1
#
_entry.id   AF-A0A2W6XKK8-F1
#
_cell.length_a   1.000
_cell.length_b   1.000
_cell.length_c   1.000
_cell.angle_alpha   90.00
_cell.angle_beta   90.00
_cell.angle_gamma   90.00
#
_symmetry.space_group_name_H-M   'P 1'
#
loop_
_entity.id
_entity.type
_entity.pdbx_description
1 polymer ?
#
loop_
_entity_poly.entity_id
_entity_poly.type
_entity_poly.pdbx_seq_one_letter_code
_entity_poly.pdbx_strand_id
1 'polypeptide(L)'
;MEWAARAIGVFYVLGGLMLLYQAWLNWRLQQALSHLVSTSFNDQLADGVIALGGLMVLASGLALAALSAWAVIAFSAGWAIQAAYLLWANRSNLDDPPAAGRRRAVHAFAGYTAATALVLLLPLTGVLD
;
A
#
# COMPACT_ATOMS: atom_id res chain seq x y z
N MET A 1 9.79 -9.29 -21.46
CA MET A 1 9.99 -8.95 -20.04
C MET A 1 9.35 -7.60 -19.71
N GLU A 2 9.64 -6.54 -20.46
CA GLU A 2 9.06 -5.19 -20.26
C GLU A 2 7.52 -5.15 -20.17
N TRP A 3 6.81 -5.82 -21.08
CA TRP A 3 5.34 -5.83 -21.08
C TRP A 3 4.75 -6.40 -19.78
N ALA A 4 5.40 -7.40 -19.18
CA ALA A 4 4.98 -7.97 -17.90
C ALA A 4 5.20 -6.96 -16.75
N ALA A 5 6.35 -6.28 -16.72
CA ALA A 5 6.64 -5.24 -15.74
C ALA A 5 5.65 -4.07 -15.83
N ARG A 6 5.31 -3.64 -17.06
CA ARG A 6 4.29 -2.61 -17.28
C ARG A 6 2.91 -3.05 -16.83
N ALA A 7 2.50 -4.29 -17.11
CA ALA A 7 1.22 -4.83 -16.65
C ALA A 7 1.14 -4.88 -15.10
N ILE A 8 2.23 -5.28 -14.43
CA ILE A 8 2.33 -5.24 -12.96
C ILE A 8 2.26 -3.79 -12.45
N GLY A 9 2.95 -2.85 -13.11
CA GLY A 9 2.87 -1.43 -12.79
C GLY A 9 1.44 -0.89 -12.89
N VAL A 10 0.73 -1.18 -13.99
CA VAL A 10 -0.69 -0.80 -14.18
C VAL A 10 -1.58 -1.43 -13.12
N PHE A 11 -1.37 -2.69 -12.75
CA PHE A 11 -2.09 -3.33 -11.66
C PHE A 11 -1.91 -2.57 -10.33
N TYR A 12 -0.68 -2.14 -10.03
CA TYR A 12 -0.38 -1.34 -8.85
C TYR A 12 -0.98 0.08 -8.92
N VAL A 13 -1.02 0.72 -10.10
CA VAL A 13 -1.73 2.00 -10.29
C VAL A 13 -3.22 1.83 -9.96
N LEU A 14 -3.87 0.81 -10.52
CA LEU A 14 -5.28 0.52 -10.25
C LEU A 14 -5.53 0.19 -8.78
N GLY A 15 -4.64 -0.59 -8.15
CA GLY A 15 -4.69 -0.88 -6.72
C GLY A 15 -4.59 0.37 -5.84
N GLY A 16 -3.65 1.28 -6.16
CA GLY A 16 -3.52 2.56 -5.47
C GLY A 16 -4.75 3.45 -5.66
N LEU A 17 -5.29 3.50 -6.88
CA LEU A 17 -6.51 4.25 -7.19
C LEU A 17 -7.72 3.71 -6.40
N MET A 18 -7.84 2.39 -6.29
CA MET A 18 -8.90 1.74 -5.52
C MET A 18 -8.81 2.06 -4.02
N LEU A 19 -7.59 2.08 -3.46
CA LEU A 19 -7.36 2.47 -2.07
C LEU A 19 -7.72 3.95 -1.82
N LEU A 20 -7.32 4.84 -2.73
CA LEU A 20 -7.70 6.25 -2.69
C LEU A 20 -9.22 6.43 -2.79
N TYR A 21 -9.87 5.66 -3.67
CA TYR A 21 -11.33 5.69 -3.83
C TYR A 21 -12.05 5.19 -2.56
N GLN A 22 -11.55 4.12 -1.93
CA GLN A 22 -12.08 3.64 -0.65
C GLN A 22 -11.90 4.68 0.45
N ALA A 23 -10.72 5.28 0.58
CA ALA A 23 -10.47 6.35 1.56
C ALA A 23 -11.40 7.54 1.35
N TRP A 24 -11.62 7.93 0.09
CA TRP A 24 -12.53 9.02 -0.27
C TRP A 24 -14.00 8.70 0.07
N LEU A 25 -14.46 7.49 -0.22
CA LEU A 25 -15.80 7.04 0.15
C LEU A 25 -15.98 7.01 1.68
N ASN A 26 -14.98 6.49 2.39
CA ASN A 26 -15.00 6.39 3.85
C ASN A 26 -15.06 7.78 4.48
N TRP A 27 -14.25 8.72 3.97
CA TRP A 27 -14.25 10.11 4.38
C TRP A 27 -15.62 10.77 4.13
N ARG A 28 -16.21 10.59 2.94
CA ARG A 28 -17.55 11.13 2.63
C ARG A 28 -18.64 10.56 3.52
N LEU A 29 -18.58 9.27 3.83
CA LEU A 29 -19.51 8.61 4.75
C LEU A 29 -19.38 9.17 6.16
N GLN A 30 -18.15 9.34 6.66
CA GLN A 30 -17.90 9.96 7.96
C GLN A 30 -18.38 11.41 7.99
N GLN A 31 -18.16 12.19 6.92
CA GLN A 31 -18.64 13.56 6.81
C GLN A 31 -20.18 13.61 6.87
N ALA A 32 -20.87 12.71 6.17
CA ALA A 32 -22.34 12.63 6.17
C ALA A 32 -22.92 12.18 7.52
N LEU A 33 -22.21 11.28 8.22
CA LEU A 33 -22.63 10.75 9.53
C LEU A 33 -22.11 11.58 10.72
N SER A 34 -21.26 12.58 10.49
CA SER A 34 -20.67 13.42 11.54
C SER A 34 -21.71 14.19 12.37
N HIS A 35 -22.90 14.42 11.80
CA HIS A 35 -24.03 15.03 12.50
C HIS A 35 -24.80 14.04 13.40
N LEU A 36 -24.58 12.73 13.25
CA LEU A 36 -25.29 11.66 13.96
C LEU A 36 -24.38 10.93 14.97
N VAL A 37 -23.08 10.87 14.74
CA VAL A 37 -22.10 10.18 15.59
C VAL A 37 -20.85 11.04 15.74
N SER A 38 -20.39 11.26 16.98
CA SER A 38 -19.13 11.96 17.25
C SER A 38 -17.94 11.11 16.81
N THR A 39 -17.34 11.43 15.67
CA THR A 39 -16.14 10.77 15.16
C THR A 39 -14.94 11.09 16.07
N SER A 40 -14.15 10.08 16.45
CA SER A 40 -12.95 10.31 17.27
C SER A 40 -11.79 10.84 16.40
N PHE A 41 -10.89 11.64 16.99
CA PHE A 41 -9.67 12.12 16.32
C PHE A 41 -8.81 10.98 15.74
N ASN A 42 -8.94 9.77 16.28
CA ASN A 42 -8.17 8.61 15.87
C ASN A 42 -8.61 8.08 14.49
N ASP A 43 -9.88 8.27 14.12
CA ASP A 43 -10.43 7.82 12.84
C ASP A 43 -10.00 8.73 11.68
N GLN A 44 -9.86 10.03 11.93
CA GLN A 44 -9.34 10.99 10.93
C GLN A 44 -7.86 10.75 10.60
N LEU A 45 -7.05 10.42 11.61
CA LEU A 45 -5.65 10.05 11.40
C LEU A 45 -5.54 8.74 10.60
N ALA A 46 -6.42 7.76 10.88
CA ALA A 46 -6.45 6.51 10.14
C ALA A 46 -6.78 6.71 8.66
N ASP A 47 -7.78 7.54 8.33
CA ASP A 47 -8.13 7.85 6.94
C ASP A 47 -7.00 8.57 6.20
N GLY A 48 -6.30 9.50 6.87
CA GLY A 48 -5.13 10.19 6.30
C GLY A 48 -3.99 9.23 5.95
N VAL A 49 -3.71 8.26 6.82
CA VAL A 49 -2.68 7.23 6.58
C VAL A 49 -3.07 6.30 5.42
N ILE A 50 -4.35 5.93 5.30
CA ILE A 50 -4.83 5.10 4.19
C ILE A 50 -4.71 5.85 2.86
N ALA A 51 -5.07 7.13 2.81
CA ALA A 51 -4.94 7.96 1.62
C ALA A 51 -3.47 8.12 1.20
N LEU A 52 -2.57 8.37 2.15
CA LEU A 52 -1.13 8.46 1.90
C LEU A 52 -0.56 7.13 1.38
N GLY A 53 -1.00 6.02 1.96
CA GLY A 53 -0.64 4.67 1.52
C GLY A 53 -1.11 4.39 0.09
N GLY A 54 -2.36 4.75 -0.24
CA GLY A 54 -2.90 4.64 -1.59
C GLY A 54 -2.11 5.46 -2.62
N LEU A 55 -1.71 6.68 -2.24
CA LEU A 55 -0.89 7.56 -3.08
C LEU A 55 0.51 6.98 -3.33
N MET A 56 1.16 6.43 -2.30
CA MET A 56 2.46 5.75 -2.47
C MET A 56 2.35 4.54 -3.39
N VAL A 57 1.31 3.71 -3.23
CA VAL A 57 1.06 2.54 -4.09
C VAL A 57 0.85 2.98 -5.55
N LEU A 58 0.07 4.05 -5.77
CA LEU A 58 -0.18 4.61 -7.09
C LEU A 58 1.11 5.15 -7.73
N ALA A 59 1.91 5.91 -6.99
CA ALA A 59 3.19 6.44 -7.45
C ALA A 59 4.18 5.31 -7.78
N SER A 60 4.20 4.25 -6.97
CA SER A 60 5.03 3.06 -7.19
C SER A 60 4.63 2.34 -8.49
N GLY A 61 3.32 2.17 -8.70
CA GLY A 61 2.79 1.57 -9.92
C GLY A 61 3.08 2.40 -11.18
N LEU A 62 2.96 3.73 -11.10
CA LEU A 62 3.29 4.64 -12.19
C LEU A 62 4.77 4.61 -12.56
N ALA A 63 5.64 4.63 -11.56
CA ALA A 63 7.08 4.52 -11.78
C ALA A 63 7.44 3.19 -12.44
N LEU A 64 6.82 2.08 -12.03
CA LEU A 64 7.04 0.77 -12.62
C LEU A 64 6.45 0.64 -14.04
N ALA A 65 5.27 1.21 -14.28
CA ALA A 65 4.65 1.26 -15.61
C ALA A 65 5.47 2.10 -16.59
N ALA A 66 6.15 3.14 -16.09
CA ALA A 66 7.09 3.95 -16.85
C ALA A 66 8.49 3.32 -16.97
N LEU A 67 8.72 2.13 -16.40
CA LEU A 67 10.03 1.46 -16.33
C LEU A 67 11.13 2.31 -15.71
N SER A 68 10.77 3.23 -14.80
CA SER A 68 11.74 4.13 -14.19
C SER A 68 12.52 3.44 -13.07
N ALA A 69 13.82 3.70 -12.98
CA ALA A 69 14.66 3.29 -11.84
C ALA A 69 14.08 3.70 -10.46
N TRP A 70 13.27 4.77 -10.42
CA TRP A 70 12.56 5.22 -9.21
C TRP A 70 11.56 4.20 -8.67
N ALA A 71 11.11 3.25 -9.48
CA ALA A 71 10.26 2.15 -9.02
C ALA A 71 10.91 1.36 -7.89
N VAL A 72 12.24 1.15 -7.97
CA VAL A 72 13.00 0.44 -6.92
C VAL A 72 12.91 1.19 -5.60
N ILE A 73 13.12 2.50 -5.62
CA ILE A 73 13.08 3.36 -4.42
C ILE A 73 11.66 3.37 -3.83
N ALA A 74 10.64 3.55 -4.66
CA ALA A 74 9.25 3.62 -4.22
C ALA A 74 8.75 2.30 -3.59
N PHE A 75 9.02 1.16 -4.25
CA PHE A 75 8.65 -0.16 -3.72
C PHE A 75 9.45 -0.54 -2.47
N SER A 76 10.73 -0.16 -2.39
CA SER A 76 11.55 -0.44 -1.19
C SER A 76 11.08 0.39 0.00
N ALA A 77 10.76 1.68 -0.21
CA ALA A 77 10.24 2.55 0.83
C ALA A 77 8.87 2.07 1.33
N GLY A 78 7.94 1.73 0.41
CA GLY A 78 6.65 1.16 0.77
C GLY A 78 6.79 -0.14 1.56
N TRP A 79 7.71 -1.00 1.14
CA TRP A 79 7.97 -2.28 1.81
C TRP A 79 8.50 -2.06 3.23
N ALA A 80 9.45 -1.15 3.41
CA ALA A 80 10.03 -0.84 4.71
C ALA A 80 8.99 -0.28 5.70
N ILE A 81 8.12 0.63 5.24
CA ILE A 81 7.04 1.19 6.07
C ILE A 81 6.06 0.10 6.49
N GLN A 82 5.66 -0.77 5.56
CA GLN A 82 4.69 -1.83 5.83
C GLN A 82 5.28 -2.92 6.75
N ALA A 83 6.56 -3.24 6.59
CA ALA A 83 7.31 -4.12 7.49
C ALA A 83 7.42 -3.52 8.91
N ALA A 84 7.77 -2.24 9.02
CA ALA A 84 7.86 -1.54 10.30
C ALA A 84 6.52 -1.50 11.03
N TYR A 85 5.41 -1.25 10.30
CA TYR A 85 4.07 -1.29 10.87
C TYR A 85 3.72 -2.69 11.41
N LEU A 86 4.00 -3.75 10.67
CA LEU A 86 3.75 -5.12 11.14
C LEU A 86 4.62 -5.49 12.34
N LEU A 87 5.90 -5.11 12.36
CA LEU A 87 6.77 -5.32 13.51
C LEU A 87 6.26 -4.60 14.76
N TRP A 88 5.81 -3.34 14.60
CA TRP A 88 5.25 -2.56 15.69
C TRP A 88 3.91 -3.13 16.18
N ALA A 89 3.02 -3.50 15.28
CA ALA A 89 1.72 -4.08 15.60
C ALA A 89 1.82 -5.48 16.23
N ASN A 90 2.87 -6.26 15.88
CA ASN A 90 3.08 -7.58 16.45
C ASN A 90 3.78 -7.55 17.82
N ARG A 91 4.46 -6.44 18.15
CA ARG A 91 5.14 -6.25 19.45
C ARG A 91 4.18 -6.24 20.64
N SER A 92 2.96 -5.73 20.47
CA SER A 92 2.03 -5.47 21.58
C SER A 92 1.04 -6.61 21.87
N ASN A 93 0.86 -7.57 20.96
CA ASN A 93 -0.16 -8.62 21.03
C ASN A 93 0.38 -9.99 20.61
N LEU A 94 1.41 -10.47 21.31
CA LEU A 94 2.01 -11.80 21.09
C LEU A 94 1.09 -12.95 21.53
N ASP A 95 0.23 -12.72 22.54
CA ASP A 95 -0.61 -13.77 23.13
C ASP A 95 -2.07 -13.80 22.61
N ASP A 96 -2.51 -12.78 21.87
CA ASP A 96 -3.87 -12.71 21.34
C ASP A 96 -3.98 -13.36 19.95
N PRO A 97 -5.01 -14.19 19.69
CA PRO A 97 -5.22 -14.79 18.37
C PRO A 97 -5.34 -13.70 17.31
N PRO A 98 -4.76 -13.88 16.11
CA PRO A 98 -4.76 -12.87 15.05
C PRO A 98 -6.18 -12.52 14.63
N ALA A 99 -6.65 -11.34 15.06
CA ALA A 99 -7.84 -10.71 14.54
C ALA A 99 -7.81 -10.72 13.01
N ALA A 100 -8.96 -10.95 12.37
CA ALA A 100 -9.06 -11.17 10.92
C ALA A 100 -8.36 -10.07 10.08
N GLY A 101 -8.33 -8.83 10.58
CA GLY A 101 -7.59 -7.72 9.95
C GLY A 101 -6.07 -7.93 9.89
N ARG A 102 -5.46 -8.55 10.91
CA ARG A 102 -4.01 -8.83 10.96
C ARG A 102 -3.60 -9.85 9.90
N ARG A 103 -4.39 -10.92 9.71
CA ARG A 103 -4.14 -11.90 8.63
C ARG A 103 -4.22 -11.26 7.24
N ARG A 104 -5.18 -10.36 7.04
CA ARG A 104 -5.34 -9.62 5.78
C ARG A 104 -4.14 -8.70 5.50
N ALA A 105 -3.62 -8.02 6.52
CA ALA A 105 -2.43 -7.20 6.41
C ALA A 105 -1.17 -8.03 6.09
N VAL A 106 -1.00 -9.21 6.71
CA VAL A 106 0.12 -10.12 6.43
C VAL A 106 0.06 -10.65 4.99
N HIS A 107 -1.12 -11.05 4.50
CA HIS A 107 -1.28 -11.51 3.11
C HIS A 107 -1.00 -10.38 2.11
N ALA A 108 -1.48 -9.17 2.40
CA ALA A 108 -1.18 -8.00 1.57
C ALA A 108 0.33 -7.70 1.54
N PHE A 109 1.01 -7.80 2.69
CA PHE A 109 2.45 -7.62 2.79
C PHE A 109 3.23 -8.71 2.05
N ALA A 110 2.79 -9.97 2.09
CA ALA A 110 3.41 -11.05 1.32
C ALA A 110 3.32 -10.78 -0.20
N GLY A 111 2.15 -10.32 -0.67
CA GLY A 111 1.98 -9.89 -2.07
C GLY A 111 2.86 -8.69 -2.44
N TYR A 112 2.95 -7.69 -1.56
CA TYR A 112 3.80 -6.53 -1.77
C TYR A 112 5.29 -6.90 -1.77
N THR A 113 5.71 -7.80 -0.88
CA THR A 113 7.08 -8.32 -0.82
C THR A 113 7.47 -9.06 -2.10
N ALA A 114 6.57 -9.90 -2.63
CA ALA A 114 6.80 -10.59 -3.90
C ALA A 114 6.96 -9.59 -5.06
N ALA A 115 6.13 -8.54 -5.08
CA ALA A 115 6.25 -7.47 -6.06
C ALA A 115 7.56 -6.69 -5.91
N THR A 116 7.94 -6.29 -4.69
CA THR A 116 9.21 -5.61 -4.41
C THR A 116 10.41 -6.44 -4.83
N ALA A 117 10.41 -7.75 -4.54
CA ALA A 117 11.47 -8.66 -4.98
C ALA A 117 11.58 -8.72 -6.51
N LEU A 118 10.44 -8.77 -7.21
CA LEU A 118 10.42 -8.75 -8.67
C LEU A 118 10.93 -7.41 -9.23
N VAL A 119 10.54 -6.28 -8.63
CA VAL A 119 11.04 -4.95 -9.00
C VAL A 119 12.54 -4.82 -8.76
N LEU A 120 13.08 -5.39 -7.68
CA LEU A 120 14.52 -5.39 -7.39
C LEU A 120 15.34 -6.24 -8.36
N LEU A 121 14.72 -7.22 -9.03
CA LEU A 121 15.37 -8.07 -10.04
C LEU A 121 15.35 -7.44 -11.44
N LEU A 122 14.44 -6.51 -11.74
CA LEU A 122 14.33 -5.84 -13.04
C LEU A 122 15.59 -5.04 -13.47
N PRO A 123 16.31 -4.33 -12.59
CA PRO A 123 17.57 -3.66 -12.95
C PRO A 123 18.63 -4.64 -13.45
N LEU A 124 18.70 -5.85 -12.87
CA LEU A 124 19.65 -6.89 -13.27
C LEU A 124 19.37 -7.44 -14.67
N THR A 125 18.16 -7.23 -15.19
CA THR A 125 17.77 -7.63 -16.54
C THR A 125 17.90 -6.51 -17.59
N GLY A 126 18.35 -5.31 -17.18
CA GLY A 126 18.50 -4.15 -18.08
C GLY A 126 17.17 -3.55 -18.57
N VAL A 127 16.09 -3.77 -17.84
CA VAL A 127 14.71 -3.40 -18.22
C VAL A 127 14.26 -2.05 -17.63
N LEU A 128 14.98 -1.51 -16.66
CA LEU A 128 14.70 -0.21 -16.05
C LEU A 128 15.70 0.81 -16.57
N ASP A 129 15.18 1.95 -17.03
CA ASP A 129 15.93 3.11 -17.52
C ASP A 129 15.95 4.27 -16.50
#